data_AF-A0A3B8Q5V0-F1
#
_entry.id   AF-A0A3B8Q5V0-F1
#
_cell.length_a   1.000
_cell.length_b   1.000
_cell.length_c   1.000
_cell.angle_alpha   90.00
_cell.angle_beta   90.00
_cell.angle_gamma   90.00
#
_symmetry.space_group_name_H-M   'P 1'
#
loop_
_entity.id
_entity.type
_entity.pdbx_description
1 polymer ?
#
loop_
_entity_poly.entity_id
_entity_poly.type
_entity_poly.pdbx_seq_one_letter_code
_entity_poly.pdbx_strand_id
1 'polypeptide(L)'
;MTTELPPPDPVFDRILVDAPCSNTGVLRRRVELRWRLTADELDRLTETQFALLEQAASRLKPGGRGVYSTCSLEAEENSAVIQRFLTAHPDFILESQRALHPIADSVDGAFVALLQRRG
;
A
#
# COMPACT_ATOMS: atom_id res chain seq x y z
N MET A 1 11.46 -24.48 17.08
CA MET A 1 10.02 -24.30 17.33
C MET A 1 9.76 -22.81 17.49
N THR A 2 9.44 -22.11 16.42
CA THR A 2 8.87 -20.76 16.49
C THR A 2 7.40 -20.93 16.82
N THR A 3 7.02 -20.60 18.04
CA THR A 3 5.61 -20.56 18.43
C THR A 3 4.98 -19.38 17.70
N GLU A 4 4.21 -19.65 16.65
CA GLU A 4 3.36 -18.62 16.04
C GLU A 4 2.34 -18.16 17.08
N LEU A 5 2.43 -16.89 17.46
CA LEU A 5 1.41 -16.23 18.27
C LEU A 5 0.10 -16.21 17.46
N PRO A 6 -1.05 -16.44 18.10
CA PRO A 6 -2.33 -16.33 17.42
C PRO A 6 -2.45 -14.94 16.78
N PRO A 7 -3.11 -14.84 15.60
CA PRO A 7 -3.30 -13.56 14.98
C PRO A 7 -4.02 -12.64 15.96
N PRO A 8 -3.55 -11.40 16.09
CA PRO A 8 -4.08 -10.46 17.05
C PRO A 8 -5.54 -10.13 16.78
N ASP A 9 -6.28 -9.83 17.85
CA ASP A 9 -7.69 -9.45 17.72
C ASP A 9 -7.88 -8.24 16.79
N PRO A 10 -8.93 -8.24 15.94
CA PRO A 10 -9.32 -7.07 15.17
C PRO A 10 -9.78 -5.95 16.11
N VAL A 11 -8.93 -4.94 16.31
CA VAL A 11 -9.16 -3.87 17.30
C VAL A 11 -9.44 -2.50 16.67
N PHE A 12 -9.13 -2.32 15.38
CA PHE A 12 -9.28 -1.02 14.73
C PHE A 12 -10.51 -0.96 13.81
N ASP A 13 -11.23 0.15 13.90
CA ASP A 13 -12.30 0.48 12.97
C ASP A 13 -11.75 1.07 11.66
N ARG A 14 -10.61 1.77 11.74
CA ARG A 14 -9.93 2.41 10.60
C ARG A 14 -8.41 2.26 10.73
N ILE A 15 -7.73 2.04 9.60
CA ILE A 15 -6.26 1.95 9.53
C ILE A 15 -5.76 2.74 8.33
N LEU A 16 -4.61 3.40 8.47
CA LEU A 16 -3.83 4.00 7.38
C LEU A 16 -2.48 3.28 7.29
N VAL A 17 -2.16 2.79 6.10
CA VAL A 17 -0.88 2.23 5.72
C VAL A 17 -0.22 3.20 4.75
N ASP A 18 0.56 4.14 5.29
CA ASP A 18 1.44 4.98 4.48
C ASP A 18 2.75 4.22 4.27
N ALA A 19 2.86 3.55 3.13
CA ALA A 19 3.84 2.50 2.93
C ALA A 19 5.19 3.06 2.46
N PRO A 20 6.32 2.50 2.94
CA PRO A 20 7.62 2.85 2.40
C PRO A 20 7.69 2.48 0.91
N CYS A 21 8.11 3.41 0.06
CA CYS A 21 8.13 3.22 -1.40
C CYS A 21 9.36 3.83 -2.06
N SER A 22 9.45 3.66 -3.39
CA SER A 22 10.54 4.16 -4.23
C SER A 22 10.63 5.69 -4.29
N ASN A 23 9.56 6.38 -3.89
CA ASN A 23 9.42 7.84 -3.94
C ASN A 23 9.48 8.42 -5.37
N THR A 24 9.15 7.66 -6.42
CA THR A 24 9.22 8.17 -7.82
C THR A 24 8.24 9.31 -8.08
N GLY A 25 7.18 9.44 -7.28
CA GLY A 25 6.25 10.57 -7.35
C GLY A 25 6.81 11.91 -6.91
N VAL A 26 7.89 11.92 -6.12
CA VAL A 26 8.51 13.16 -5.58
C VAL A 26 9.87 13.47 -6.23
N LEU A 27 10.17 12.90 -7.40
CA LEU A 27 11.45 13.08 -8.11
C LEU A 27 11.88 14.54 -8.31
N ARG A 28 10.92 15.46 -8.51
CA ARG A 28 11.20 16.90 -8.65
C ARG A 28 11.82 17.51 -7.39
N ARG A 29 11.52 16.95 -6.22
CA ARG A 29 12.01 17.39 -4.91
C ARG A 29 13.25 16.61 -4.46
N ARG A 30 13.44 15.39 -5.00
CA ARG A 30 14.48 14.43 -4.61
C ARG A 30 15.13 13.81 -5.85
N VAL A 31 15.97 14.58 -6.52
CA VAL A 31 16.57 14.23 -7.82
C VAL A 31 17.54 13.06 -7.71
N GLU A 32 18.13 12.83 -6.54
CA GLU A 32 19.04 11.73 -6.24
C GLU A 32 18.39 10.34 -6.37
N LEU A 33 17.06 10.26 -6.26
CA LEU A 33 16.33 9.00 -6.38
C LEU A 33 16.49 8.34 -7.75
N ARG A 34 16.74 9.13 -8.81
CA ARG A 34 16.97 8.64 -10.18
C ARG A 34 18.12 7.64 -10.30
N TRP A 35 19.07 7.68 -9.36
CA TRP A 35 20.24 6.82 -9.35
C TRP A 35 20.18 5.71 -8.31
N ARG A 36 19.18 5.71 -7.45
CA ARG A 36 19.02 4.75 -6.35
C ARG A 36 18.01 3.65 -6.64
N LEU A 37 17.05 3.90 -7.52
CA LEU A 37 16.02 2.92 -7.85
C LEU A 37 16.59 1.83 -8.75
N THR A 38 16.53 0.59 -8.28
CA THR A 38 16.85 -0.62 -9.04
C THR A 38 15.64 -1.56 -9.02
N ALA A 39 15.60 -2.52 -9.95
CA ALA A 39 14.56 -3.55 -9.96
C ALA A 39 14.52 -4.33 -8.63
N ASP A 40 15.69 -4.75 -8.13
CA ASP A 40 15.79 -5.49 -6.86
C ASP A 40 15.24 -4.70 -5.66
N GLU A 41 15.46 -3.38 -5.61
CA GLU A 41 14.91 -2.55 -4.53
C GLU A 41 13.40 -2.35 -4.70
N LEU A 42 12.90 -2.22 -5.93
CA LEU A 42 11.47 -2.15 -6.22
C LEU A 42 10.75 -3.43 -5.77
N ASP A 43 11.31 -4.60 -6.05
CA ASP A 43 10.78 -5.89 -5.63
C ASP A 43 10.77 -5.98 -4.10
N ARG A 44 11.87 -5.61 -3.44
CA ARG A 44 11.98 -5.61 -1.97
C ARG A 44 10.95 -4.69 -1.31
N LEU A 45 10.74 -3.50 -1.89
CA LEU A 45 9.74 -2.54 -1.43
C LEU A 45 8.33 -3.09 -1.61
N THR A 46 8.02 -3.66 -2.76
CA THR A 46 6.69 -4.24 -3.06
C THR A 46 6.34 -5.37 -2.09
N GLU A 47 7.29 -6.26 -1.77
CA GLU A 47 7.06 -7.31 -0.76
C GLU A 47 6.86 -6.72 0.64
N THR A 48 7.63 -5.69 1.01
CA THR A 48 7.48 -5.00 2.30
C THR A 48 6.11 -4.32 2.40
N GLN A 49 5.68 -3.62 1.35
CA GLN A 49 4.38 -2.96 1.26
C GLN A 49 3.23 -3.97 1.40
N PHE A 50 3.32 -5.09 0.69
CA PHE A 50 2.33 -6.15 0.76
C PHE A 50 2.23 -6.72 2.18
N ALA A 51 3.36 -7.08 2.81
CA ALA A 51 3.38 -7.60 4.16
C ALA A 51 2.80 -6.62 5.21
N LEU A 52 3.09 -5.32 5.07
CA LEU A 52 2.52 -4.29 5.94
C LEU A 52 0.99 -4.17 5.76
N LEU A 53 0.51 -4.24 4.51
CA LEU A 53 -0.91 -4.22 4.21
C LEU A 53 -1.64 -5.45 4.79
N GLU A 54 -1.05 -6.64 4.70
CA GLU A 54 -1.60 -7.85 5.32
C GLU A 54 -1.67 -7.75 6.84
N GLN A 55 -0.61 -7.25 7.47
CA GLN A 55 -0.58 -7.05 8.92
C GLN A 55 -1.67 -6.05 9.36
N ALA A 56 -1.82 -4.94 8.64
CA ALA A 56 -2.89 -3.97 8.87
C ALA A 56 -4.27 -4.61 8.71
N ALA A 57 -4.50 -5.34 7.62
CA ALA A 57 -5.77 -6.01 7.34
C ALA A 57 -6.18 -6.99 8.45
N SER A 58 -5.23 -7.74 9.02
CA SER A 58 -5.50 -8.68 10.12
C SER A 58 -6.05 -8.00 11.38
N ARG A 59 -5.71 -6.73 11.61
CA ARG A 59 -6.10 -5.93 12.77
C ARG A 59 -7.38 -5.13 12.56
N LEU A 60 -7.93 -5.13 11.35
CA LEU A 60 -9.11 -4.35 10.98
C LEU A 60 -10.38 -5.13 11.29
N LYS A 61 -11.31 -4.53 12.04
CA LYS A 61 -12.61 -5.14 12.36
C LYS A 61 -13.42 -5.44 11.09
N PRO A 62 -14.33 -6.43 11.10
CA PRO A 62 -15.36 -6.58 10.08
C PRO A 62 -16.12 -5.26 9.89
N GLY A 63 -16.38 -4.87 8.63
CA GLY A 63 -16.96 -3.57 8.28
C GLY A 63 -16.00 -2.37 8.41
N GLY A 64 -14.78 -2.56 8.91
CA GLY A 64 -13.75 -1.53 9.01
C GLY A 64 -13.18 -1.11 7.67
N ARG A 65 -12.45 0.02 7.64
CA ARG A 65 -11.82 0.55 6.42
C ARG A 65 -10.32 0.76 6.58
N GLY A 66 -9.56 0.35 5.58
CA GLY A 66 -8.12 0.56 5.47
C GLY A 66 -7.78 1.49 4.31
N VAL A 67 -6.85 2.40 4.50
CA VAL A 67 -6.26 3.18 3.41
C VAL A 67 -4.84 2.69 3.18
N TYR A 68 -4.50 2.37 1.94
CA TYR A 68 -3.13 2.16 1.49
C TYR A 68 -2.68 3.38 0.70
N SER A 69 -1.50 3.94 1.01
CA SER A 69 -0.93 5.05 0.26
C SER A 69 0.56 4.88 0.01
N THR A 70 1.01 5.42 -1.12
CA THR A 70 2.42 5.59 -1.46
C THR A 70 2.63 6.98 -2.10
N CYS A 71 3.88 7.45 -2.11
CA CYS A 71 4.30 8.56 -2.98
C CYS A 71 5.08 8.07 -4.22
N SER A 72 4.70 6.89 -4.74
CA SER A 72 5.27 6.28 -5.94
C SER A 72 4.36 6.45 -7.16
N LEU A 73 4.96 6.48 -8.35
CA LEU A 73 4.26 6.38 -9.63
C LEU A 73 4.30 4.97 -10.24
N GLU A 74 5.06 4.05 -9.65
CA GLU A 74 5.24 2.69 -10.18
C GLU A 74 3.98 1.85 -9.96
N ALA A 75 3.53 1.12 -10.97
CA ALA A 75 2.30 0.32 -10.89
C ALA A 75 2.48 -0.88 -9.95
N GLU A 76 3.70 -1.39 -9.88
CA GLU A 76 4.20 -2.48 -9.05
C GLU A 76 3.96 -2.21 -7.56
N GLU A 77 4.19 -0.97 -7.12
CA GLU A 77 3.99 -0.52 -5.73
C GLU A 77 2.55 -0.09 -5.44
N ASN A 78 1.72 0.04 -6.48
CA ASN A 78 0.41 0.68 -6.40
C ASN A 78 -0.70 -0.32 -6.72
N SER A 79 -1.25 -0.26 -7.94
CA SER A 79 -2.36 -1.12 -8.35
C SER A 79 -2.02 -2.61 -8.28
N ALA A 80 -0.77 -3.00 -8.50
CA ALA A 80 -0.36 -4.40 -8.44
C ALA A 80 -0.38 -4.94 -7.00
N VAL A 81 0.10 -4.19 -6.00
CA VAL A 81 -0.03 -4.54 -4.58
C VAL A 81 -1.50 -4.72 -4.20
N ILE A 82 -2.37 -3.78 -4.61
CA ILE A 82 -3.80 -3.84 -4.31
C ILE A 82 -4.46 -5.04 -4.98
N GLN A 83 -4.16 -5.34 -6.25
CA GLN A 83 -4.71 -6.51 -6.95
C GLN A 83 -4.26 -7.82 -6.32
N ARG A 84 -2.98 -7.93 -5.96
CA ARG A 84 -2.44 -9.09 -5.23
C ARG A 84 -3.15 -9.26 -3.89
N PHE A 85 -3.34 -8.16 -3.15
CA PHE A 85 -4.01 -8.17 -1.86
C PHE A 85 -5.46 -8.62 -1.97
N LEU A 86 -6.24 -8.06 -2.89
CA LEU A 86 -7.65 -8.43 -3.08
C LEU A 86 -7.81 -9.89 -3.55
N THR A 87 -6.81 -10.44 -4.24
CA THR A 87 -6.78 -11.86 -4.64
C THR A 87 -6.54 -12.76 -3.42
N ALA A 88 -5.65 -12.36 -2.52
CA ALA A 88 -5.31 -13.12 -1.31
C ALA A 88 -6.37 -12.96 -0.18
N HIS A 89 -7.06 -11.82 -0.13
CA HIS A 89 -8.00 -11.44 0.93
C HIS A 89 -9.41 -11.19 0.35
N PRO A 90 -10.16 -12.26 0.02
CA PRO A 90 -11.46 -12.13 -0.64
C PRO A 90 -12.54 -11.51 0.26
N ASP A 91 -12.31 -11.37 1.57
CA ASP A 91 -13.17 -10.63 2.49
C ASP A 91 -12.99 -9.11 2.39
N PHE A 92 -12.07 -8.61 1.56
CA PHE A 92 -11.91 -7.19 1.29
C PHE A 92 -12.50 -6.79 -0.06
N ILE A 93 -12.90 -5.52 -0.16
CA ILE A 93 -13.29 -4.87 -1.41
C ILE A 93 -12.55 -3.55 -1.56
N LEU A 94 -12.26 -3.17 -2.81
CA LEU A 94 -11.79 -1.85 -3.15
C LEU A 94 -12.99 -0.91 -3.30
N GLU A 95 -13.12 0.06 -2.40
CA GLU A 95 -14.16 1.09 -2.51
C GLU A 95 -13.78 2.15 -3.53
N SER A 96 -12.52 2.59 -3.51
CA SER A 96 -11.99 3.56 -4.48
C SER A 96 -10.47 3.53 -4.52
N GLN A 97 -9.89 4.03 -5.60
CA GLN A 97 -8.47 4.32 -5.68
C GLN A 97 -8.22 5.54 -6.56
N ARG A 98 -7.10 6.22 -6.35
CA ARG A 98 -6.66 7.35 -7.18
C ARG A 98 -5.14 7.35 -7.30
N ALA A 99 -4.67 7.45 -8.54
CA ALA A 99 -3.30 7.86 -8.85
C ALA A 99 -3.29 9.37 -9.12
N LEU A 100 -2.35 10.07 -8.51
CA LEU A 100 -2.08 11.48 -8.71
C LEU A 100 -0.79 11.60 -9.52
N HIS A 101 -0.83 12.34 -10.62
CA HIS A 101 0.31 12.54 -11.51
C HIS A 101 0.80 13.98 -11.48
N PRO A 102 2.13 14.22 -11.40
CA PRO A 102 2.64 15.57 -11.18
C PRO A 102 2.24 16.63 -12.21
N ILE A 103 2.08 16.22 -13.47
CA ILE A 103 1.75 17.13 -14.57
C ILE A 103 0.23 17.33 -14.65
N ALA A 104 -0.55 16.26 -14.56
CA ALA A 104 -1.99 16.33 -14.73
C ALA A 104 -2.69 16.96 -13.52
N ASP A 105 -2.24 16.65 -12.30
CA ASP A 105 -2.89 17.08 -11.06
C ASP A 105 -2.20 18.30 -10.40
N SER A 106 -1.06 18.77 -10.95
CA SER A 106 -0.27 19.89 -10.38
C SER A 106 0.13 19.70 -8.91
N VAL A 107 0.38 18.46 -8.50
CA VAL A 107 0.85 18.05 -7.16
C VAL A 107 2.08 17.15 -7.28
N ASP A 108 2.56 16.57 -6.19
CA ASP A 108 3.50 15.44 -6.29
C ASP A 108 2.77 14.16 -6.69
N GLY A 109 3.50 13.19 -7.22
CA GLY A 109 2.96 11.88 -7.57
C GLY A 109 2.63 11.07 -6.32
N ALA A 110 1.44 10.48 -6.29
CA ALA A 110 1.01 9.64 -5.19
C ALA A 110 -0.08 8.67 -5.62
N PHE A 111 -0.27 7.63 -4.82
CA PHE A 111 -1.35 6.67 -4.99
C PHE A 111 -2.07 6.45 -3.66
N VAL A 112 -3.39 6.32 -3.73
CA VAL A 112 -4.22 6.02 -2.56
C VAL A 112 -5.29 5.01 -2.96
N ALA A 113 -5.48 3.98 -2.13
CA ALA A 113 -6.56 3.00 -2.26
C ALA A 113 -7.32 2.86 -0.94
N LEU A 114 -8.65 2.96 -1.00
CA LEU A 114 -9.55 2.73 0.12
C LEU A 114 -10.13 1.33 0.02
N LEU A 115 -9.80 0.50 1.01
CA LEU A 115 -10.25 -0.87 1.16
C LEU A 115 -11.28 -0.95 2.29
N GLN A 116 -12.30 -1.78 2.11
CA GLN A 116 -13.25 -2.11 3.16
C GLN A 116 -13.22 -3.62 3.42
N ARG A 117 -13.12 -4.00 4.69
CA ARG A 117 -13.36 -5.38 5.12
C ARG A 117 -14.85 -5.63 5.17
N ARG A 118 -15.33 -6.71 4.57
CA ARG A 118 -16.73 -7.13 4.64
C ARG A 118 -17.13 -7.37 6.11
N GLY A 119 -18.41 -7.11 6.39
CA GLY A 119 -19.02 -7.33 7.70
C GLY A 119 -19.39 -8.79 7.92
#